data_AF-A0A5N5PE20-F1
#
_entry.id   AF-A0A5N5PE20-F1
#
_cell.length_a   1.000
_cell.length_b   1.000
_cell.length_c   1.000
_cell.angle_alpha   90.00
_cell.angle_beta   90.00
_cell.angle_gamma   90.00
#
_symmetry.space_group_name_H-M   'P 1'
#
loop_
_entity.id
_entity.type
_entity.pdbx_description
1 polymer ?
#
loop_
_entity_poly.entity_id
_entity_poly.type
_entity_poly.pdbx_seq_one_letter_code
_entity_poly.pdbx_strand_id
1 'polypeptide(L)'
;MDGNDQYAWVFAPQGQQTAYPSAPPLSQPSWQSTSQTPQQPSSPNSAYNSQPTPASNWAQLPPCPGSTLVQSWSWYGFENLVICPSCWASFASSTPLARLAPLQNLPIAEPRMCCLYSPRMRALWIEAGTNPSPAAVQQLLDFSLMRLDVYSATVPTVNYLRHQLMLQRSQAMHLSQMSTMYQGMDSMKIIAGTTDQYHEYGNNQLGWFRTEHGATSAQFEMERRVAVARADDPGTLAVIAELEARWMAVE
;
A
#
# COMPACT_ATOMS: atom_id res chain seq x y z
N MET A 1 11.36 -2.76 -33.60
CA MET A 1 10.22 -2.64 -34.52
C MET A 1 9.11 -3.54 -33.98
N ASP A 2 8.78 -3.40 -32.70
CA ASP A 2 7.91 -2.37 -32.08
C ASP A 2 6.46 -2.87 -32.21
N GLY A 3 5.56 -2.82 -31.25
CA GLY A 3 5.47 -2.30 -29.89
C GLY A 3 4.04 -2.64 -29.47
N ASN A 4 3.84 -3.19 -28.28
CA ASN A 4 3.12 -2.52 -27.19
C ASN A 4 1.69 -2.08 -27.56
N ASP A 5 0.68 -2.79 -27.04
CA ASP A 5 -0.40 -2.11 -26.32
C ASP A 5 -1.13 -3.05 -25.34
N GLN A 6 -1.31 -2.49 -24.16
CA GLN A 6 -1.64 -3.09 -22.88
C GLN A 6 -3.11 -2.85 -22.54
N TYR A 7 -3.73 -3.86 -21.93
CA TYR A 7 -4.79 -3.81 -20.93
C TYR A 7 -5.92 -2.76 -21.09
N ALA A 8 -7.01 -3.14 -21.76
CA ALA A 8 -8.33 -2.52 -21.61
C ALA A 8 -9.20 -3.37 -20.67
N TRP A 9 -9.38 -2.93 -19.42
CA TRP A 9 -10.42 -3.45 -18.53
C TRP A 9 -11.73 -2.70 -18.78
N VAL A 10 -12.65 -3.34 -19.51
CA VAL A 10 -14.06 -2.97 -19.58
C VAL A 10 -14.79 -3.91 -18.63
N PHE A 11 -15.54 -3.38 -17.66
CA PHE A 11 -16.87 -3.82 -17.19
C PHE A 11 -17.23 -3.05 -15.91
N ALA A 12 -18.10 -2.06 -16.04
CA ALA A 12 -18.88 -1.49 -14.94
C ALA A 12 -20.35 -1.83 -15.20
N PRO A 13 -21.10 -2.42 -14.26
CA PRO A 13 -22.55 -2.49 -14.38
C PRO A 13 -23.19 -1.23 -13.81
N GLN A 14 -24.04 -0.61 -14.63
CA GLN A 14 -24.98 0.43 -14.24
C GLN A 14 -26.09 -0.19 -13.36
N GLY A 15 -26.37 0.43 -12.22
CA GLY A 15 -27.50 0.12 -11.34
C GLY A 15 -27.90 1.35 -10.55
N GLN A 16 -29.16 1.74 -10.69
CA GLN A 16 -29.70 3.08 -10.42
C GLN A 16 -29.77 3.43 -8.93
N GLN A 17 -29.46 4.70 -8.67
CA GLN A 17 -29.62 5.41 -7.39
C GLN A 17 -31.10 5.75 -7.17
N THR A 18 -31.64 5.46 -5.99
CA THR A 18 -32.84 6.13 -5.47
C THR A 18 -32.44 7.18 -4.44
N ALA A 19 -32.99 8.37 -4.63
CA ALA A 19 -32.61 9.62 -4.02
C ALA A 19 -33.07 9.77 -2.56
N TYR A 20 -32.22 10.37 -1.74
CA TYR A 20 -32.62 11.06 -0.50
C TYR A 20 -32.36 12.56 -0.66
N PRO A 21 -33.28 13.44 -0.24
CA PRO A 21 -33.19 14.88 -0.50
C PRO A 21 -32.17 15.59 0.39
N SER A 22 -31.43 16.50 -0.24
CA SER A 22 -30.37 17.35 0.30
C SER A 22 -30.89 18.41 1.27
N ALA A 23 -30.21 18.60 2.39
CA ALA A 23 -30.40 19.74 3.30
C ALA A 23 -29.68 21.01 2.77
N PRO A 24 -30.22 22.22 3.00
CA PRO A 24 -29.67 23.47 2.46
C PRO A 24 -28.38 23.94 3.18
N PRO A 25 -27.50 24.69 2.49
CA PRO A 25 -26.23 25.15 3.05
C PRO A 25 -26.40 26.34 4.01
N LEU A 26 -25.72 26.27 5.15
CA LEU A 26 -25.57 27.39 6.09
C LEU A 26 -24.54 28.39 5.58
N SER A 27 -24.90 29.66 5.68
CA SER A 27 -24.19 30.86 5.26
C SER A 27 -22.88 31.12 6.02
N GLN A 28 -21.86 31.58 5.30
CA GLN A 28 -20.60 32.07 5.85
C GLN A 28 -20.71 33.54 6.28
N PRO A 29 -20.11 33.96 7.41
CA PRO A 29 -19.89 35.37 7.69
C PRO A 29 -18.60 35.88 7.04
N SER A 30 -18.77 36.98 6.30
CA SER A 30 -17.73 37.81 5.69
C SER A 30 -16.99 38.66 6.72
N TRP A 31 -15.66 38.61 6.71
CA TRP A 31 -14.85 39.78 7.07
C TRP A 31 -13.76 39.97 6.02
N GLN A 32 -13.97 41.01 5.22
CA GLN A 32 -12.96 41.64 4.38
C GLN A 32 -12.03 42.44 5.28
N SER A 33 -10.73 42.33 5.03
CA SER A 33 -9.77 43.39 5.33
C SER A 33 -8.74 43.44 4.21
N THR A 34 -8.94 44.43 3.35
CA THR A 34 -8.02 44.93 2.33
C THR A 34 -6.82 45.60 2.98
N SER A 35 -5.63 45.32 2.46
CA SER A 35 -4.58 46.33 2.31
C SER A 35 -3.62 45.90 1.22
N GLN A 36 -3.56 46.72 0.17
CA GLN A 36 -2.71 46.57 -0.99
C GLN A 36 -1.24 46.88 -0.66
N THR A 37 -0.39 46.33 -1.54
CA THR A 37 1.07 46.35 -1.69
C THR A 37 1.73 47.73 -1.64
N PRO A 38 3.07 47.78 -1.55
CA PRO A 38 3.80 48.28 -2.71
C PRO A 38 4.94 47.35 -3.19
N GLN A 39 4.98 47.14 -4.50
CA GLN A 39 6.15 46.75 -5.33
C GLN A 39 7.30 47.77 -5.11
N GLN A 40 8.61 47.52 -5.23
CA GLN A 40 9.51 46.85 -6.21
C GLN A 40 10.97 47.00 -5.62
N PRO A 41 12.14 46.62 -6.23
CA PRO A 41 12.42 46.19 -7.61
C PRO A 41 13.30 44.92 -7.75
N SER A 42 13.35 44.44 -9.00
CA SER A 42 14.21 43.37 -9.53
C SER A 42 15.72 43.65 -9.43
N SER A 43 16.52 42.62 -9.15
CA SER A 43 17.91 42.55 -9.62
C SER A 43 18.31 41.11 -9.99
N PRO A 44 18.95 40.88 -11.16
CA PRO A 44 19.39 39.57 -11.61
C PRO A 44 20.84 39.29 -11.17
N ASN A 45 21.17 38.01 -10.94
CA ASN A 45 22.46 37.44 -10.53
C ASN A 45 22.70 37.27 -9.02
N SER A 46 22.49 36.04 -8.54
CA SER A 46 23.55 35.30 -7.84
C SER A 46 23.24 33.81 -7.88
N ALA A 47 23.67 33.17 -8.97
CA ALA A 47 23.88 31.73 -8.99
C ALA A 47 25.11 31.41 -8.12
N TYR A 48 25.10 30.20 -7.54
CA TYR A 48 26.16 29.54 -6.77
C TYR A 48 26.31 29.90 -5.29
N ASN A 49 26.10 28.83 -4.52
CA ASN A 49 26.71 28.50 -3.24
C ASN A 49 25.93 28.87 -1.97
N SER A 50 24.98 27.99 -1.62
CA SER A 50 24.66 27.72 -0.22
C SER A 50 24.82 26.22 0.02
N GLN A 51 26.03 25.80 0.38
CA GLN A 51 26.23 24.51 1.02
C GLN A 51 25.48 24.50 2.36
N PRO A 52 24.59 23.54 2.64
CA PRO A 52 24.08 23.36 4.00
C PRO A 52 25.20 22.76 4.86
N THR A 53 25.63 23.46 5.90
CA THR A 53 26.47 22.90 6.98
C THR A 53 25.58 22.23 8.06
N PRO A 54 26.13 21.26 8.82
CA PRO A 54 25.32 20.19 9.39
C PRO A 54 24.90 20.45 10.84
N ALA A 55 23.59 20.36 11.07
CA ALA A 55 22.98 19.67 12.20
C ALA A 55 21.48 19.65 11.92
N SER A 56 21.03 18.73 11.06
CA SER A 56 19.61 18.42 10.98
C SER A 56 19.17 17.98 12.37
N ASN A 57 18.21 18.69 12.94
CA ASN A 57 17.49 18.19 14.09
C ASN A 57 16.79 16.90 13.68
N TRP A 58 17.40 15.77 14.01
CA TRP A 58 16.93 14.43 13.71
C TRP A 58 15.44 14.23 14.04
N ALA A 59 14.92 14.98 15.02
CA ALA A 59 13.51 15.02 15.41
C ALA A 59 12.54 15.56 14.35
N GLN A 60 12.98 16.33 13.35
CA GLN A 60 12.12 16.89 12.30
C GLN A 60 12.22 16.14 10.96
N LEU A 61 13.10 15.13 10.86
CA LEU A 61 13.19 14.33 9.64
C LEU A 61 12.04 13.32 9.58
N PRO A 62 11.37 13.18 8.43
CA PRO A 62 10.36 12.16 8.26
C PRO A 62 10.96 10.76 8.40
N PRO A 63 10.21 9.77 8.92
CA PRO A 63 10.71 8.41 9.05
C PRO A 63 11.05 7.82 7.68
N CYS A 64 11.97 6.86 7.66
CA CYS A 64 12.31 6.17 6.43
C CYS A 64 11.06 5.43 5.88
N PRO A 65 10.71 5.60 4.59
CA PRO A 65 9.56 4.89 3.99
C PRO A 65 9.83 3.39 3.78
N GLY A 66 11.06 2.93 4.02
CA GLY A 66 11.44 1.55 3.78
C GLY A 66 11.26 1.17 2.31
N SER A 67 10.60 0.04 2.09
CA SER A 67 10.22 -0.46 0.76
C SER A 67 8.95 0.17 0.20
N THR A 68 8.27 1.05 0.95
CA THR A 68 7.06 1.72 0.47
C THR A 68 7.44 2.79 -0.55
N LEU A 69 6.78 2.76 -1.71
CA LEU A 69 6.96 3.77 -2.75
C LEU A 69 6.25 5.07 -2.33
N VAL A 70 7.01 6.16 -2.25
CA VAL A 70 6.49 7.49 -1.92
C VAL A 70 6.76 8.46 -3.08
N GLN A 71 5.79 9.32 -3.36
CA GLN A 71 5.86 10.36 -4.41
C GLN A 71 6.20 11.72 -3.79
N SER A 72 6.66 12.66 -4.64
CA SER A 72 6.89 14.06 -4.28
C SER A 72 7.77 14.24 -3.03
N TRP A 73 8.72 13.33 -2.85
CA TRP A 73 9.66 13.33 -1.73
C TRP A 73 11.03 13.84 -2.20
N SER A 74 11.78 14.51 -1.31
CA SER A 74 13.16 14.92 -1.59
C SER A 74 14.16 13.81 -1.30
N TRP A 75 14.95 13.45 -2.30
CA TRP A 75 15.88 12.34 -2.26
C TRP A 75 17.34 12.80 -2.34
N TYR A 76 18.21 11.94 -1.82
CA TYR A 76 19.66 12.05 -1.92
C TYR A 76 20.23 10.83 -2.65
N GLY A 77 21.50 10.89 -3.06
CA GLY A 77 22.16 9.75 -3.71
C GLY A 77 22.29 9.92 -5.22
N PHE A 78 21.93 8.88 -5.96
CA PHE A 78 22.02 8.80 -7.42
C PHE A 78 20.64 8.54 -8.03
N GLU A 79 20.48 8.76 -9.33
CA GLU A 79 19.19 8.59 -10.03
C GLU A 79 18.55 7.20 -9.80
N ASN A 80 19.37 6.16 -9.81
CA ASN A 80 18.95 4.77 -9.62
C ASN A 80 19.16 4.25 -8.19
N LEU A 81 19.73 5.07 -7.31
CA LEU A 81 19.96 4.75 -5.90
C LEU A 81 19.58 5.96 -5.06
N VAL A 82 18.30 6.02 -4.72
CA VAL A 82 17.72 7.13 -3.95
C VAL A 82 17.70 6.82 -2.45
N ILE A 83 17.99 7.84 -1.65
CA ILE A 83 18.16 7.75 -0.21
C ILE A 83 17.23 8.78 0.44
N CYS A 84 16.38 8.33 1.37
CA CYS A 84 15.49 9.24 2.08
C CYS A 84 16.28 10.16 3.04
N PRO A 85 15.73 11.32 3.44
CA PRO A 85 16.41 12.26 4.33
C PRO A 85 16.90 11.65 5.65
N SER A 86 16.10 10.74 6.24
CA SER A 86 16.45 10.04 7.47
C SER A 86 17.69 9.14 7.30
N CYS A 87 17.69 8.26 6.30
CA CYS A 87 18.83 7.38 6.04
C CYS A 87 20.07 8.15 5.56
N TRP A 88 19.86 9.26 4.84
CA TRP A 88 20.95 10.13 4.44
C TRP A 88 21.65 10.73 5.66
N ALA A 89 20.91 11.41 6.53
CA ALA A 89 21.46 12.02 7.74
C ALA A 89 22.04 10.99 8.72
N SER A 90 21.41 9.81 8.85
CA SER A 90 21.83 8.79 9.81
C SER A 90 23.06 7.98 9.43
N PHE A 91 23.35 7.89 8.14
CA PHE A 91 24.30 6.91 7.65
C PHE A 91 25.09 7.43 6.45
N ALA A 92 24.40 7.82 5.37
CA ALA A 92 25.09 8.07 4.10
C ALA A 92 25.96 9.33 4.14
N SER A 93 25.49 10.42 4.77
CA SER A 93 26.14 11.73 4.73
C SER A 93 27.55 11.76 5.30
N SER A 94 27.88 10.84 6.22
CA SER A 94 29.22 10.71 6.81
C SER A 94 30.16 9.82 5.99
N THR A 95 29.69 9.20 4.90
CA THR A 95 30.51 8.29 4.08
C THR A 95 31.26 9.02 2.98
N PRO A 96 32.42 8.51 2.51
CA PRO A 96 33.16 9.13 1.39
C PRO A 96 32.32 9.24 0.11
N LEU A 97 31.43 8.27 -0.14
CA LEU A 97 30.61 8.18 -1.33
C LEU A 97 29.54 9.29 -1.41
N ALA A 98 29.11 9.85 -0.28
CA ALA A 98 28.12 10.93 -0.26
C ALA A 98 28.59 12.20 -0.99
N ARG A 99 29.90 12.44 -1.07
CA ARG A 99 30.47 13.57 -1.81
C ARG A 99 30.36 13.42 -3.33
N LEU A 100 30.14 12.20 -3.81
CA LEU A 100 29.98 11.88 -5.23
C LEU A 100 28.52 11.81 -5.65
N ALA A 101 27.58 11.85 -4.69
CA ALA A 101 26.15 11.75 -4.96
C ALA A 101 25.62 13.05 -5.60
N PRO A 102 25.12 13.00 -6.85
CA PRO A 102 24.59 14.18 -7.54
C PRO A 102 23.26 14.67 -6.96
N LEU A 103 22.43 13.76 -6.41
CA LEU A 103 21.17 14.14 -5.80
C LEU A 103 21.42 14.63 -4.37
N GLN A 104 21.06 15.89 -4.14
CA GLN A 104 21.15 16.53 -2.83
C GLN A 104 19.82 17.20 -2.52
N ASN A 105 18.98 16.52 -1.74
CA ASN A 105 17.65 16.99 -1.35
C ASN A 105 16.74 17.34 -2.54
N LEU A 106 16.81 16.57 -3.63
CA LEU A 106 16.09 16.86 -4.86
C LEU A 106 14.69 16.20 -4.84
N PRO A 107 13.60 16.93 -5.06
CA PRO A 107 12.28 16.32 -5.21
C PRO A 107 12.20 15.50 -6.50
N ILE A 108 11.73 14.26 -6.38
CA ILE A 108 11.47 13.37 -7.53
C ILE A 108 9.96 13.10 -7.56
N ALA A 109 9.33 13.28 -8.72
CA ALA A 109 7.89 13.12 -8.88
C ALA A 109 7.48 11.64 -8.89
N GLU A 110 8.31 10.80 -9.52
CA GLU A 110 8.07 9.37 -9.62
C GLU A 110 8.08 8.71 -8.23
N PRO A 111 7.26 7.67 -8.01
CA PRO A 111 7.30 6.90 -6.78
C PRO A 111 8.66 6.23 -6.61
N ARG A 112 9.31 6.46 -5.47
CA ARG A 112 10.61 5.86 -5.14
C ARG A 112 10.57 5.24 -3.74
N MET A 113 11.39 4.21 -3.53
CA MET A 113 11.66 3.62 -2.20
C MET A 113 13.07 3.96 -1.75
N CYS A 114 13.34 3.95 -0.45
CA CYS A 114 14.70 4.18 0.03
C CYS A 114 15.59 2.97 -0.32
N CYS A 115 16.75 3.18 -0.93
CA CYS A 115 17.68 2.07 -1.16
C CYS A 115 18.40 1.68 0.13
N LEU A 116 18.71 2.64 1.01
CA LEU A 116 19.51 2.41 2.23
C LEU A 116 18.67 2.05 3.47
N TYR A 117 17.40 1.65 3.31
CA TYR A 117 16.75 0.90 4.41
C TYR A 117 17.28 -0.54 4.46
N SER A 118 17.67 -1.12 3.31
CA SER A 118 18.20 -2.49 3.21
C SER A 118 19.61 -2.56 3.82
N PRO A 119 19.87 -3.50 4.75
CA PRO A 119 21.20 -3.75 5.28
C PRO A 119 22.22 -4.11 4.19
N ARG A 120 21.83 -4.91 3.19
CA ARG A 120 22.70 -5.29 2.07
C ARG A 120 23.08 -4.09 1.21
N MET A 121 22.13 -3.21 0.90
CA MET A 121 22.43 -1.98 0.16
C MET A 121 23.39 -1.07 0.94
N ARG A 122 23.29 -1.03 2.28
CA ARG A 122 24.27 -0.31 3.11
C ARG A 122 25.66 -0.92 3.04
N ALA A 123 25.77 -2.25 3.02
CA ALA A 123 27.07 -2.93 2.89
C ALA A 123 27.73 -2.58 1.55
N LEU A 124 26.99 -2.67 0.44
CA LEU A 124 27.48 -2.31 -0.91
C LEU A 124 27.84 -0.82 -1.01
N TRP A 125 27.07 0.05 -0.35
CA TRP A 125 27.37 1.49 -0.27
C TRP A 125 28.74 1.75 0.41
N ILE A 126 29.03 1.05 1.52
CA ILE A 126 30.32 1.17 2.22
C ILE A 126 31.45 0.58 1.37
N GLU A 127 31.24 -0.55 0.72
CA GLU A 127 32.22 -1.18 -0.17
C GLU A 127 32.62 -0.23 -1.29
N ALA A 128 31.65 0.33 -2.01
CA ALA A 128 31.88 1.31 -3.07
C ALA A 128 32.51 2.62 -2.54
N GLY A 129 32.24 2.99 -1.29
CA GLY A 129 32.81 4.16 -0.64
C GLY A 129 34.24 3.97 -0.09
N THR A 130 34.70 2.73 0.12
CA THR A 130 36.02 2.44 0.68
C THR A 130 37.14 2.76 -0.31
N ASN A 131 36.96 2.37 -1.57
CA ASN A 131 37.85 2.69 -2.69
C ASN A 131 37.00 3.22 -3.87
N PRO A 132 36.59 4.49 -3.82
CA PRO A 132 35.68 5.04 -4.82
C PRO A 132 36.36 5.09 -6.19
N SER A 133 35.88 4.26 -7.10
CA SER A 133 36.23 4.25 -8.52
C SER A 133 34.95 4.31 -9.34
N PRO A 134 34.98 4.84 -10.58
CA PRO A 134 33.80 4.84 -11.45
C PRO A 134 33.19 3.44 -11.61
N ALA A 135 34.04 2.40 -11.67
CA ALA A 135 33.60 1.01 -11.76
C ALA A 135 32.87 0.53 -10.50
N ALA A 136 33.38 0.85 -9.30
CA ALA A 136 32.75 0.46 -8.04
C ALA A 136 31.39 1.16 -7.83
N VAL A 137 31.29 2.45 -8.20
CA VAL A 137 30.03 3.18 -8.17
C VAL A 137 29.05 2.59 -9.17
N GLN A 138 29.49 2.26 -10.39
CA GLN A 138 28.62 1.67 -11.40
C GLN A 138 28.07 0.31 -10.95
N GLN A 139 28.90 -0.57 -10.37
CA GLN A 139 28.43 -1.86 -9.85
C GLN A 139 27.34 -1.72 -8.78
N LEU A 140 27.47 -0.72 -7.90
CA LEU A 140 26.45 -0.40 -6.90
C LEU A 140 25.12 0.04 -7.56
N LEU A 141 25.19 0.88 -8.60
CA LEU A 141 24.01 1.35 -9.32
C LEU A 141 23.36 0.25 -10.17
N ASP A 142 24.15 -0.61 -10.78
CA ASP A 142 23.65 -1.77 -11.53
C ASP A 142 22.91 -2.74 -10.59
N PHE A 143 23.46 -2.96 -9.39
CA PHE A 143 22.78 -3.76 -8.37
C PHE A 143 21.49 -3.09 -7.88
N SER A 144 21.48 -1.75 -7.69
CA SER A 144 20.28 -1.05 -7.24
C SER A 144 19.15 -1.09 -8.29
N LEU A 145 19.51 -1.04 -9.57
CA LEU A 145 18.57 -1.25 -10.69
C LEU A 145 18.01 -2.66 -10.70
N MET A 146 18.88 -3.69 -10.69
CA MET A 146 18.44 -5.09 -10.65
C MET A 146 17.51 -5.36 -9.46
N ARG A 147 17.83 -4.80 -8.29
CA ARG A 147 16.97 -4.89 -7.10
C ARG A 147 15.61 -4.22 -7.32
N LEU A 148 15.55 -3.09 -8.02
CA LEU A 148 14.28 -2.43 -8.35
C LEU A 148 13.44 -3.29 -9.31
N ASP A 149 14.07 -3.95 -10.28
CA ASP A 149 13.39 -4.89 -11.18
C ASP A 149 12.77 -6.04 -10.39
N VAL A 150 13.54 -6.67 -9.48
CA VAL A 150 13.04 -7.74 -8.61
C VAL A 150 11.90 -7.23 -7.72
N TYR A 151 12.02 -6.04 -7.15
CA TYR A 151 10.94 -5.42 -6.37
C TYR A 151 9.66 -5.30 -7.19
N SER A 152 9.75 -4.73 -8.39
CA SER A 152 8.60 -4.48 -9.26
C SER A 152 7.86 -5.78 -9.66
N ALA A 153 8.61 -6.88 -9.79
CA ALA A 153 8.08 -8.19 -10.13
C ALA A 153 7.50 -8.97 -8.93
N THR A 154 7.76 -8.54 -7.69
CA THR A 154 7.45 -9.33 -6.48
C THR A 154 6.53 -8.60 -5.50
N VAL A 155 7.03 -7.55 -4.85
CA VAL A 155 6.38 -6.92 -3.68
C VAL A 155 4.97 -6.41 -3.97
N PRO A 156 4.67 -5.73 -5.11
CA PRO A 156 3.31 -5.31 -5.42
C PRO A 156 2.32 -6.48 -5.49
N THR A 157 2.72 -7.58 -6.13
CA THR A 157 1.91 -8.79 -6.26
C THR A 157 1.66 -9.44 -4.90
N VAL A 158 2.68 -9.55 -4.05
CA VAL A 158 2.54 -10.07 -2.68
C VAL A 158 1.54 -9.23 -1.87
N ASN A 159 1.66 -7.90 -1.93
CA ASN A 159 0.77 -6.99 -1.22
C ASN A 159 -0.68 -7.13 -1.71
N TYR A 160 -0.88 -7.24 -3.02
CA TYR A 160 -2.17 -7.47 -3.62
C TYR A 160 -2.80 -8.79 -3.13
N LEU A 161 -2.08 -9.90 -3.22
CA LEU A 161 -2.58 -11.21 -2.79
C LEU A 161 -2.93 -11.21 -1.30
N ARG A 162 -2.07 -10.64 -0.44
CA ARG A 162 -2.36 -10.49 1.00
C ARG A 162 -3.63 -9.69 1.26
N HIS A 163 -3.82 -8.61 0.50
CA HIS A 163 -5.04 -7.80 0.61
C HIS A 163 -6.28 -8.61 0.21
N GLN A 164 -6.21 -9.41 -0.85
CA GLN A 164 -7.31 -10.30 -1.23
C GLN A 164 -7.63 -11.34 -0.15
N LEU A 165 -6.60 -11.98 0.44
CA LEU A 165 -6.81 -12.93 1.54
C LEU A 165 -7.44 -12.24 2.76
N MET A 166 -7.04 -11.01 3.07
CA MET A 166 -7.67 -10.21 4.13
C MET A 166 -9.16 -9.97 3.86
N LEU A 167 -9.54 -9.62 2.63
CA LEU A 167 -10.94 -9.42 2.26
C LEU A 167 -11.75 -10.72 2.39
N GLN A 168 -11.21 -11.86 1.94
CA GLN A 168 -11.88 -13.17 2.09
C GLN A 168 -12.10 -13.54 3.56
N ARG A 169 -11.11 -13.26 4.43
CA ARG A 169 -11.26 -13.46 5.89
C ARG A 169 -12.30 -12.54 6.49
N SER A 170 -12.33 -11.27 6.09
CA SER A 170 -13.36 -10.32 6.53
C SER A 170 -14.75 -10.76 6.09
N GLN A 171 -14.90 -11.28 4.87
CA GLN A 171 -16.15 -11.81 4.37
C GLN A 171 -16.60 -13.04 5.17
N ALA A 172 -15.68 -13.97 5.46
CA ALA A 172 -15.98 -15.12 6.32
C ALA A 172 -16.43 -14.70 7.72
N MET A 173 -15.81 -13.68 8.33
CA MET A 173 -16.25 -13.14 9.62
C MET A 173 -17.66 -12.57 9.56
N HIS A 174 -17.97 -11.80 8.51
CA HIS A 174 -19.31 -11.24 8.31
C HIS A 174 -20.38 -12.33 8.16
N LEU A 175 -20.11 -13.35 7.33
CA LEU A 175 -21.02 -14.48 7.14
C LEU A 175 -21.21 -15.30 8.44
N SER A 176 -20.14 -15.45 9.24
CA SER A 176 -20.22 -16.07 10.57
C SER A 176 -21.15 -15.32 11.52
N GLN A 177 -21.08 -13.98 11.49
CA GLN A 177 -21.94 -13.13 12.31
C GLN A 177 -23.41 -13.28 11.91
N MET A 178 -23.69 -13.25 10.60
CA MET A 178 -25.04 -13.41 10.08
C MET A 178 -25.60 -14.80 10.40
N SER A 179 -24.80 -15.86 10.20
CA SER A 179 -25.18 -17.22 10.56
C SER A 179 -25.62 -17.33 12.04
N THR A 180 -24.82 -16.76 12.96
CA THR A 180 -25.11 -16.79 14.41
C THR A 180 -26.38 -16.00 14.76
N MET A 181 -26.57 -14.83 14.13
CA MET A 181 -27.77 -14.01 14.33
C MET A 181 -29.04 -14.79 13.96
N TYR A 182 -29.06 -15.40 12.77
CA TYR A 182 -30.20 -16.18 12.29
C TYR A 182 -30.40 -17.46 13.09
N GLN A 183 -29.33 -18.09 13.58
CA GLN A 183 -29.43 -19.25 14.48
C GLN A 183 -30.10 -18.88 15.81
N GLY A 184 -29.83 -17.68 16.35
CA GLY A 184 -30.51 -17.17 17.53
C GLY A 184 -32.02 -16.96 17.30
N MET A 185 -32.38 -16.40 16.15
CA MET A 185 -33.78 -16.22 15.75
C MET A 185 -34.52 -17.54 15.54
N ASP A 186 -33.85 -18.53 14.94
CA ASP A 186 -34.37 -19.90 14.81
C ASP A 186 -34.69 -20.49 16.19
N SER A 187 -33.72 -20.42 17.11
CA SER A 187 -33.87 -20.92 18.49
C SER A 187 -35.05 -20.27 19.21
N MET A 188 -35.22 -18.95 19.05
CA MET A 188 -36.34 -18.21 19.63
C MET A 188 -37.70 -18.66 19.08
N LYS A 189 -37.82 -18.84 17.76
CA LYS A 189 -39.07 -19.25 17.10
C LYS A 189 -39.45 -20.69 17.48
N ILE A 190 -38.45 -21.57 17.62
CA ILE A 190 -38.63 -22.94 18.10
C ILE A 190 -39.14 -22.96 19.55
N ILE A 191 -38.49 -22.22 20.45
CA ILE A 191 -38.86 -22.17 21.88
C ILE A 191 -40.24 -21.55 22.07
N ALA A 192 -40.58 -20.50 21.31
CA ALA A 192 -41.89 -19.87 21.36
C ALA A 192 -43.02 -20.77 20.83
N GLY A 193 -42.70 -21.91 20.22
CA GLY A 193 -43.68 -22.83 19.64
C GLY A 193 -44.41 -22.26 18.42
N THR A 194 -43.91 -21.16 17.84
CA THR A 194 -44.50 -20.49 16.67
C THR A 194 -43.89 -20.98 15.35
N THR A 195 -43.33 -22.19 15.37
CA THR A 195 -42.86 -22.88 14.15
C THR A 195 -44.05 -23.35 13.33
N ASP A 196 -43.94 -23.29 12.02
CA ASP A 196 -44.92 -23.94 11.14
C ASP A 196 -44.82 -25.46 11.34
N GLN A 197 -45.93 -26.13 11.64
CA GLN A 197 -45.95 -27.56 11.94
C GLN A 197 -45.93 -28.43 10.69
N TYR A 198 -46.26 -27.85 9.52
CA TYR A 198 -46.46 -28.60 8.28
C TYR A 198 -45.54 -28.16 7.14
N HIS A 199 -44.70 -27.14 7.35
CA HIS A 199 -43.73 -26.67 6.36
C HIS A 199 -42.30 -26.75 6.88
N GLU A 200 -41.41 -27.23 6.02
CA GLU A 200 -39.97 -27.17 6.21
C GLU A 200 -39.34 -26.21 5.18
N TYR A 201 -38.27 -25.56 5.59
CA TYR A 201 -37.55 -24.57 4.79
C TYR A 201 -36.17 -25.14 4.45
N GLY A 202 -35.73 -24.98 3.20
CA GLY A 202 -34.40 -25.40 2.78
C GLY A 202 -34.37 -26.05 1.40
N ASN A 203 -33.34 -26.85 1.17
CA ASN A 203 -33.13 -27.59 -0.08
C ASN A 203 -32.19 -28.79 0.16
N ASN A 204 -32.01 -29.63 -0.85
CA ASN A 204 -31.17 -30.84 -0.74
C ASN A 204 -29.69 -30.57 -0.41
N GLN A 205 -29.18 -29.36 -0.61
CA GLN A 205 -27.79 -28.99 -0.29
C GLN A 205 -27.65 -28.49 1.15
N LEU A 206 -28.64 -27.75 1.67
CA LEU A 206 -28.63 -27.17 3.00
C LEU A 206 -29.21 -28.11 4.07
N GLY A 207 -30.11 -29.02 3.67
CA GLY A 207 -31.00 -29.74 4.56
C GLY A 207 -32.36 -29.03 4.71
N TRP A 208 -33.23 -29.64 5.51
CA TRP A 208 -34.57 -29.13 5.80
C TRP A 208 -34.66 -28.66 7.25
N PHE A 209 -35.26 -27.49 7.46
CA PHE A 209 -35.32 -26.80 8.74
C PHE A 209 -36.77 -26.45 9.10
N ARG A 210 -37.10 -26.46 10.39
CA ARG A 210 -38.43 -26.12 10.89
C ARG A 210 -38.76 -24.62 10.81
N THR A 211 -37.75 -23.78 10.55
CA THR A 211 -37.93 -22.34 10.37
C THR A 211 -37.10 -21.80 9.22
N GLU A 212 -37.58 -20.71 8.63
CA GLU A 212 -36.85 -19.94 7.62
C GLU A 212 -35.50 -19.42 8.13
N HIS A 213 -35.42 -19.04 9.41
CA HIS A 213 -34.19 -18.52 10.02
C HIS A 213 -33.13 -19.61 10.14
N GLY A 214 -33.51 -20.85 10.44
CA GLY A 214 -32.60 -22.00 10.45
C GLY A 214 -32.01 -22.24 9.06
N ALA A 215 -32.85 -22.21 8.01
CA ALA A 215 -32.39 -22.34 6.63
C ALA A 215 -31.45 -21.19 6.21
N THR A 216 -31.77 -19.94 6.56
CA THR A 216 -30.92 -18.78 6.28
C THR A 216 -29.58 -18.85 7.02
N SER A 217 -29.58 -19.25 8.29
CA SER A 217 -28.35 -19.47 9.07
C SER A 217 -27.44 -20.51 8.38
N ALA A 218 -28.01 -21.65 7.99
CA ALA A 218 -27.29 -22.70 7.29
C ALA A 218 -26.71 -22.24 5.94
N GLN A 219 -27.43 -21.38 5.21
CA GLN A 219 -26.93 -20.78 3.97
C GLN A 219 -25.68 -19.91 4.23
N PHE A 220 -25.73 -19.01 5.21
CA PHE A 220 -24.58 -18.18 5.56
C PHE A 220 -23.38 -19.02 6.03
N GLU A 221 -23.63 -20.12 6.74
CA GLU A 221 -22.58 -21.05 7.17
C GLU A 221 -21.93 -21.78 5.97
N MET A 222 -22.73 -22.20 4.99
CA MET A 222 -22.20 -22.77 3.75
C MET A 222 -21.33 -21.76 2.99
N GLU A 223 -21.81 -20.53 2.81
CA GLU A 223 -21.06 -19.46 2.16
C GLU A 223 -19.78 -19.11 2.94
N ARG A 224 -19.85 -19.09 4.27
CA ARG A 224 -18.70 -18.87 5.17
C ARG A 224 -17.61 -19.89 4.91
N ARG A 225 -17.97 -21.18 4.82
CA ARG A 225 -17.00 -22.25 4.54
C ARG A 225 -16.28 -22.05 3.21
N VAL A 226 -16.99 -21.60 2.17
CA VAL A 226 -16.39 -21.28 0.87
C VAL A 226 -15.44 -20.09 0.97
N ALA A 227 -15.83 -19.02 1.69
CA ALA A 227 -14.98 -17.85 1.90
C ALA A 227 -13.70 -18.20 2.69
N VAL A 228 -13.80 -19.05 3.72
CA VAL A 228 -12.63 -19.55 4.46
C VAL A 228 -11.72 -20.38 3.56
N ALA A 229 -12.27 -21.29 2.76
CA ALA A 229 -11.46 -22.09 1.84
C ALA A 229 -10.67 -21.24 0.83
N ARG A 230 -11.24 -20.11 0.38
CA ARG A 230 -10.54 -19.14 -0.49
C ARG A 230 -9.48 -18.33 0.27
N ALA A 231 -9.76 -17.96 1.51
CA ALA A 231 -8.84 -17.21 2.37
C ALA A 231 -7.58 -17.99 2.75
N ASP A 232 -7.67 -19.32 2.76
CA ASP A 232 -6.59 -20.23 3.12
C ASP A 232 -6.14 -21.09 1.93
N ASP A 233 -6.36 -20.61 0.70
CA ASP A 233 -5.95 -21.30 -0.54
C ASP A 233 -4.43 -21.58 -0.56
N PRO A 234 -4.01 -22.86 -0.54
CA PRO A 234 -2.59 -23.20 -0.49
C PRO A 234 -1.81 -22.73 -1.73
N GLY A 235 -2.45 -22.65 -2.89
CA GLY A 235 -1.81 -22.19 -4.12
C GLY A 235 -1.40 -20.72 -4.04
N THR A 236 -2.32 -19.87 -3.61
CA THR A 236 -2.07 -18.44 -3.38
C THR A 236 -0.98 -18.22 -2.33
N LEU A 237 -1.01 -18.98 -1.23
CA LEU A 237 0.00 -18.91 -0.18
C LEU A 237 1.39 -19.35 -0.69
N ALA A 238 1.46 -20.38 -1.53
CA ALA A 238 2.72 -20.82 -2.14
C ALA A 238 3.31 -19.76 -3.08
N VAL A 239 2.48 -19.09 -3.88
CA VAL A 239 2.92 -17.98 -4.75
C VAL A 239 3.45 -16.81 -3.92
N ILE A 240 2.77 -16.45 -2.82
CA ILE A 240 3.26 -15.42 -1.90
C ILE A 240 4.66 -15.81 -1.39
N ALA A 241 4.82 -17.04 -0.88
CA ALA A 241 6.08 -17.51 -0.34
C ALA A 241 7.22 -17.48 -1.37
N GLU A 242 6.95 -17.90 -2.62
CA GLU A 242 7.92 -17.87 -3.70
C GLU A 242 8.38 -16.43 -4.01
N LEU A 243 7.43 -15.50 -4.18
CA LEU A 243 7.74 -14.11 -4.50
C LEU A 243 8.50 -13.43 -3.35
N GLU A 244 8.16 -13.74 -2.10
CA GLU A 244 8.90 -13.26 -0.94
C GLU A 244 10.33 -13.81 -0.91
N ALA A 245 10.54 -15.09 -1.21
CA ALA A 245 11.88 -15.66 -1.31
C ALA A 245 12.72 -14.96 -2.39
N ARG A 246 12.12 -14.65 -3.55
CA ARG A 246 12.79 -13.89 -4.62
C ARG A 246 13.20 -12.49 -4.16
N TRP A 247 12.35 -11.80 -3.41
CA TRP A 247 12.69 -10.49 -2.85
C TRP A 247 13.79 -10.57 -1.79
N MET A 248 13.67 -11.52 -0.86
CA MET A 248 14.67 -11.71 0.19
C MET A 248 16.05 -12.09 -0.35
N ALA A 249 16.14 -12.68 -1.55
CA ALA A 249 17.41 -12.99 -2.19
C ALA A 249 18.24 -11.74 -2.58
N VAL A 250 17.60 -10.56 -2.67
CA VAL A 250 18.25 -9.28 -3.00
C VAL A 250 18.28 -8.27 -1.85
N GLU A 251 17.68 -8.61 -0.71
CA GLU A 251 17.70 -7.81 0.54
C GLU A 251 18.86 -8.15 1.47
#